data_AF-A0A847E9U7-F1
#
_entry.id   AF-A0A847E9U7-F1
#
_cell.length_a   1.000
_cell.length_b   1.000
_cell.length_c   1.000
_cell.angle_alpha   90.00
_cell.angle_beta   90.00
_cell.angle_gamma   90.00
#
_symmetry.space_group_name_H-M   'P 1'
#
loop_
_entity.id
_entity.type
_entity.pdbx_description
1 polymer ?
#
loop_
_entity_poly.entity_id
_entity_poly.type
_entity_poly.pdbx_seq_one_letter_code
_entity_poly.pdbx_strand_id
1 'polypeptide(L)'
;MIVKPVTDPYKVEATQIAFKDSKTEEIIKTDFLFKVVYIVPPADDAAINIYVYYLSKTGQAPIHQVKYLPPFPVGDDSQPFGFTGLQNVYEPALGRAFQYCCRWK
;
A
#
# COMPACT_ATOMS: atom_id res chain seq x y z
N MET A 1 5.50 21.66 18.55
CA MET A 1 4.45 20.63 18.60
C MET A 1 5.14 19.27 18.63
N ILE A 2 5.20 18.60 19.78
CA ILE A 2 5.82 17.27 19.90
C ILE A 2 4.72 16.26 19.57
N VAL A 3 4.74 15.73 18.35
CA VAL A 3 3.86 14.64 17.96
C VAL A 3 4.52 13.35 18.44
N LYS A 4 3.90 12.63 19.38
CA LYS A 4 4.29 11.25 19.69
C LYS A 4 3.67 10.38 18.60
N PRO A 5 4.46 9.80 17.68
CA PRO A 5 3.91 8.88 16.70
C PRO A 5 3.29 7.70 17.46
N VAL A 6 2.00 7.46 17.25
CA VAL A 6 1.37 6.19 17.60
C VAL A 6 1.91 5.15 16.62
N THR A 7 2.26 3.97 17.12
CA THR A 7 2.94 2.91 16.33
C THR A 7 2.14 2.49 15.10
N ASP A 8 0.81 2.55 15.17
CA ASP A 8 -0.09 2.47 14.01
C ASP A 8 -1.49 2.91 14.46
N PRO A 9 -2.08 3.99 13.93
CA PRO A 9 -3.42 4.41 14.33
C PRO A 9 -4.53 3.51 13.75
N TYR A 10 -4.22 2.57 12.84
CA TYR A 10 -5.22 1.74 12.15
C TYR A 10 -5.02 0.25 12.47
N LYS A 11 -6.09 -0.41 12.93
CA LYS A 11 -6.11 -1.86 13.22
C LYS A 11 -6.04 -2.78 11.99
N VAL A 12 -5.83 -2.22 10.80
CA VAL A 12 -5.69 -2.99 9.57
C VAL A 12 -4.24 -3.47 9.49
N GLU A 13 -4.03 -4.78 9.43
CA GLU A 13 -2.68 -5.34 9.30
C GLU A 13 -2.08 -5.07 7.92
N ALA A 14 -0.76 -4.91 7.85
CA ALA A 14 -0.03 -4.86 6.60
C ALA A 14 0.24 -6.28 6.09
N THR A 15 -0.11 -6.56 4.84
CA THR A 15 0.05 -7.89 4.23
C THR A 15 1.37 -7.97 3.50
N GLN A 16 2.19 -8.98 3.83
CA GLN A 16 3.43 -9.23 3.09
C GLN A 16 3.10 -9.72 1.67
N ILE A 17 3.70 -9.07 0.67
CA ILE A 17 3.55 -9.48 -0.72
C ILE A 17 4.33 -10.77 -0.95
N ALA A 18 3.66 -11.77 -1.52
CA ALA A 18 4.23 -13.04 -1.88
C ALA A 18 3.70 -13.48 -3.26
N PHE A 19 4.50 -14.23 -4.00
CA PHE A 19 4.14 -14.77 -5.31
C PHE A 19 4.53 -16.24 -5.41
N LYS A 20 3.85 -16.98 -6.28
CA LYS A 20 4.14 -18.39 -6.55
C LYS A 20 5.19 -18.49 -7.66
N ASP A 21 6.28 -19.22 -7.41
CA ASP A 21 7.29 -19.50 -8.43
C ASP A 21 6.72 -20.40 -9.52
N SER A 22 6.97 -20.05 -10.78
CA SER A 22 6.38 -20.73 -11.93
C SER A 22 6.99 -22.11 -12.22
N LYS A 23 8.20 -22.40 -11.70
CA LYS A 23 8.91 -23.66 -11.94
C LYS A 23 8.76 -24.64 -10.79
N THR A 24 8.87 -24.13 -9.57
CA THR A 24 8.93 -24.92 -8.34
C THR A 24 7.60 -24.96 -7.58
N GLU A 25 6.64 -24.13 -7.98
CA GLU A 25 5.37 -23.94 -7.28
C GLU A 25 5.48 -23.43 -5.82
N GLU A 26 6.69 -23.04 -5.39
CA GLU A 26 6.94 -22.52 -4.05
C GLU A 26 6.40 -21.09 -3.89
N ILE A 27 5.93 -20.75 -2.68
CA ILE A 27 5.52 -19.38 -2.34
C ILE A 27 6.77 -18.59 -1.89
N ILE A 28 7.17 -17.62 -2.71
CA ILE A 28 8.27 -16.71 -2.41
C ILE A 28 7.71 -15.44 -1.75
N LYS A 29 8.20 -15.13 -0.56
CA LYS A 29 7.87 -13.90 0.17
C LYS A 29 8.83 -12.77 -0.22
N THR A 30 8.30 -11.56 -0.36
CA THR A 30 9.08 -10.33 -0.59
C THR A 30 9.23 -9.53 0.69
N ASP A 31 10.08 -8.50 0.68
CA ASP A 31 10.22 -7.58 1.81
C ASP A 31 9.22 -6.42 1.73
N PHE A 32 8.27 -6.44 0.79
CA PHE A 32 7.19 -5.46 0.75
C PHE A 32 6.02 -5.88 1.63
N LEU A 33 5.53 -4.97 2.46
CA LEU A 33 4.19 -5.08 3.06
C LEU A 33 3.28 -4.01 2.50
N PHE A 34 2.05 -4.40 2.18
CA PHE A 34 1.04 -3.53 1.60
C PHE A 34 -0.15 -3.38 2.56
N LYS A 35 -0.57 -2.14 2.80
CA LYS A 35 -1.68 -1.82 3.70
C LYS A 35 -2.57 -0.76 3.05
N VAL A 36 -3.86 -1.03 3.01
CA VAL A 36 -4.88 -0.08 2.54
C VAL A 36 -5.88 0.15 3.66
N VAL A 37 -6.14 1.41 3.97
CA VAL A 37 -7.07 1.83 5.01
C VAL A 37 -8.11 2.75 4.40
N TYR A 38 -9.36 2.31 4.43
CA TYR A 38 -10.50 3.17 4.13
C TYR A 38 -11.07 3.74 5.43
N ILE A 39 -11.10 5.06 5.52
CA ILE A 39 -11.57 5.81 6.69
C ILE A 39 -12.98 6.30 6.35
N VAL A 40 -13.98 5.85 7.12
CA VAL A 40 -15.44 6.10 6.95
C VAL A 40 -16.08 7.23 7.82
N PRO A 41 -15.36 8.13 8.52
CA PRO A 41 -15.98 9.24 9.26
C PRO A 41 -16.72 10.20 8.30
N PRO A 42 -17.50 11.19 8.80
CA PRO A 42 -18.20 12.16 7.96
C PRO A 42 -17.31 12.68 6.82
N ALA A 43 -17.91 13.03 5.67
CA ALA A 43 -17.22 13.27 4.40
C ALA A 43 -15.93 14.12 4.51
N ASP A 44 -15.90 15.08 5.45
CA ASP A 44 -14.74 15.95 5.71
C ASP A 44 -13.48 15.20 6.21
N ASP A 45 -13.65 14.03 6.83
CA ASP A 45 -12.60 13.20 7.41
C ASP A 45 -12.37 11.88 6.63
N ALA A 46 -13.19 11.61 5.61
CA ALA A 46 -13.07 10.38 4.83
C ALA A 46 -11.76 10.38 4.03
N ALA A 47 -11.10 9.22 3.96
CA ALA A 47 -9.85 9.09 3.21
C ALA A 47 -9.56 7.63 2.85
N ILE A 48 -8.82 7.44 1.74
CA ILE A 48 -8.16 6.17 1.43
C ILE A 48 -6.67 6.40 1.65
N ASN A 49 -6.10 5.75 2.66
CA ASN A 49 -4.65 5.74 2.87
C ASN A 49 -4.07 4.42 2.37
N ILE A 50 -3.05 4.52 1.53
CA ILE A 50 -2.27 3.38 1.06
C ILE A 50 -0.86 3.53 1.62
N TYR A 51 -0.34 2.44 2.18
CA TYR A 51 1.02 2.35 2.70
C TYR A 51 1.73 1.16 2.06
N VAL A 52 2.98 1.38 1.67
CA VAL A 52 3.94 0.30 1.40
C VAL A 52 5.08 0.43 2.39
N TYR A 53 5.37 -0.68 3.06
CA TYR A 53 6.47 -0.81 3.99
C TYR A 53 7.54 -1.73 3.41
N TYR A 54 8.78 -1.49 3.83
CA TYR A 54 9.89 -2.40 3.66
C TYR A 54 10.15 -3.15 4.97
N LEU A 55 10.19 -4.48 4.92
CA LEU A 55 10.53 -5.34 6.05
C LEU A 55 12.05 -5.43 6.19
N SER A 56 12.63 -4.51 6.95
CA SER A 56 14.06 -4.55 7.28
C SER A 56 14.33 -5.47 8.47
N LYS A 57 15.60 -5.80 8.69
CA LYS A 57 16.05 -6.49 9.92
C LYS A 57 15.69 -5.73 11.21
N THR A 58 15.54 -4.41 11.12
CA THR A 58 15.20 -3.53 12.26
C THR A 58 13.69 -3.30 12.41
N GLY A 59 12.87 -3.88 11.54
CA GLY A 59 11.41 -3.73 11.55
C GLY A 59 10.85 -3.15 10.25
N GLN A 60 9.56 -2.83 10.29
CA GLN A 60 8.83 -2.26 9.15
C GLN A 60 9.14 -0.77 9.00
N ALA A 61 9.66 -0.37 7.84
CA ALA A 61 9.93 1.02 7.51
C ALA A 61 8.97 1.49 6.40
N PRO A 62 8.22 2.59 6.57
CA PRO A 62 7.37 3.11 5.49
C PRO A 62 8.25 3.62 4.34
N ILE A 63 7.99 3.15 3.12
CA ILE A 63 8.72 3.55 1.91
C ILE A 63 7.82 4.23 0.87
N HIS A 64 6.50 4.09 1.03
CA HIS A 64 5.52 4.77 0.19
C HIS A 64 4.25 5.01 0.99
N GLN A 65 3.66 6.20 0.82
CA GLN A 65 2.37 6.55 1.40
C GLN A 65 1.60 7.43 0.42
N VAL A 66 0.33 7.11 0.21
CA VAL A 66 -0.61 7.94 -0.56
C VAL A 66 -1.89 8.13 0.23
N LYS A 67 -2.44 9.34 0.20
CA LYS A 67 -3.73 9.68 0.79
C LYS A 67 -4.64 10.26 -0.29
N TYR A 68 -5.78 9.62 -0.51
CA TYR A 68 -6.85 10.14 -1.37
C TYR A 68 -7.95 10.73 -0.49
N LEU A 69 -8.44 11.91 -0.88
CA LEU A 69 -9.53 12.63 -0.23
C LEU A 69 -10.78 12.63 -1.12
N PRO A 70 -11.97 12.85 -0.55
CA PRO A 70 -13.19 13.12 -1.30
C PRO A 70 -13.10 14.40 -2.15
N PRO A 71 -13.82 14.46 -3.29
CA PRO A 71 -14.50 13.34 -3.94
C PRO A 71 -13.46 12.33 -4.44
N PHE A 72 -13.62 11.05 -4.06
CA PHE A 72 -12.64 10.04 -4.44
C PHE A 72 -12.61 9.91 -5.96
N PRO A 73 -11.42 9.67 -6.55
CA PRO A 73 -11.35 9.46 -7.99
C PRO A 73 -12.20 8.24 -8.35
N VAL A 74 -13.27 8.47 -9.09
CA VAL A 74 -14.01 7.42 -9.81
C VAL A 74 -13.12 7.03 -10.98
N GLY A 75 -12.26 6.03 -10.74
CA GLY A 75 -11.65 5.31 -11.84
C GLY A 75 -12.80 4.61 -12.57
N ASP A 76 -13.26 5.20 -13.66
CA ASP A 76 -14.06 4.53 -14.68
C ASP A 76 -13.32 3.23 -15.05
N ASP A 77 -14.05 2.12 -15.24
CA ASP A 77 -13.49 0.84 -15.71
C ASP A 77 -12.68 0.98 -17.02
N SER A 78 -12.87 2.09 -17.76
CA SER A 78 -12.10 2.49 -18.94
C SER A 78 -10.70 3.04 -18.64
N GLN A 79 -10.40 3.47 -17.41
CA GLN A 79 -9.09 4.01 -17.05
C GLN A 79 -8.06 2.90 -16.85
N PRO A 80 -6.95 2.91 -17.61
CA PRO A 80 -5.87 1.98 -17.36
C PRO A 80 -5.32 2.23 -15.95
N PHE A 81 -5.19 1.14 -15.18
CA PHE A 81 -4.64 1.13 -13.82
C PHE A 81 -5.49 1.83 -12.73
N GLY A 82 -6.81 1.94 -12.90
CA GLY A 82 -7.73 2.29 -11.81
C GLY A 82 -7.52 3.67 -11.19
N PHE A 83 -8.07 3.92 -10.00
CA PHE A 83 -8.10 5.25 -9.39
C PHE A 83 -6.73 5.71 -8.85
N THR A 84 -5.78 4.79 -8.66
CA THR A 84 -4.42 5.13 -8.23
C THR A 84 -3.49 5.44 -9.40
N GLY A 85 -3.85 5.06 -10.62
CA GLY A 85 -2.86 4.82 -11.68
C GLY A 85 -1.88 3.69 -11.34
N LEU A 86 -0.88 3.48 -12.19
CA LEU A 86 0.19 2.51 -11.94
C LEU A 86 1.26 3.11 -11.02
N GLN A 87 1.33 2.60 -9.81
CA GLN A 87 2.33 2.98 -8.82
C GLN A 87 3.55 2.05 -8.91
N ASN A 88 4.75 2.61 -8.79
CA ASN A 88 6.02 1.89 -8.79
C ASN A 88 6.75 2.19 -7.49
N VAL A 89 6.99 1.17 -6.67
CA VAL A 89 7.68 1.29 -5.39
C VAL A 89 8.94 0.43 -5.42
N TYR A 90 10.08 1.01 -5.10
CA TYR A 90 11.38 0.33 -5.19
C TYR A 90 11.88 -0.07 -3.80
N GLU A 91 12.47 -1.26 -3.68
CA GLU A 91 13.10 -1.68 -2.43
C GLU A 91 14.33 -0.81 -2.13
N PRO A 92 14.54 -0.38 -0.86
CA PRO A 92 15.72 0.39 -0.47
C PRO A 92 17.04 -0.33 -0.78
N ALA A 93 17.07 -1.65 -0.67
CA ALA A 93 18.26 -2.47 -0.90
C ALA A 93 18.58 -2.73 -2.39
N LEU A 94 17.95 -1.98 -3.32
CA LEU A 94 18.13 -2.08 -4.78
C LEU A 94 18.13 -3.54 -5.28
N GLY A 95 16.93 -4.13 -5.38
CA GLY A 95 16.79 -5.50 -5.89
C GLY A 95 15.45 -5.79 -6.56
N ARG A 96 14.37 -5.14 -6.13
CA ARG A 96 13.02 -5.39 -6.64
C ARG A 96 12.19 -4.12 -6.72
N ALA A 97 11.19 -4.18 -7.59
CA ALA A 97 10.13 -3.18 -7.71
C ALA A 97 8.78 -3.83 -7.46
N PHE A 98 7.95 -3.20 -6.63
CA PHE A 98 6.56 -3.53 -6.43
C PHE A 98 5.70 -2.56 -7.24
N GLN A 99 4.99 -3.10 -8.23
CA GLN A 99 4.03 -2.34 -9.02
C GLN A 99 2.61 -2.65 -8.54
N TYR A 100 1.82 -1.61 -8.30
CA TYR A 100 0.43 -1.80 -7.91
C TYR A 100 -0.50 -0.78 -8.55
N CYS A 101 -1.77 -1.17 -8.62
CA CYS A 101 -2.88 -0.26 -8.87
C CYS A 101 -4.10 -0.72 -8.07
N CYS A 102 -4.97 0.21 -7.70
CA CYS A 102 -6.23 -0.09 -7.04
C CYS A 102 -7.41 0.32 -7.93
N ARG A 103 -8.41 -0.55 -7.96
CA ARG A 103 -9.69 -0.35 -8.66
C ARG A 103 -10.83 -0.49 -7.67
N TRP A 104 -11.94 0.16 -7.95
CA TRP A 104 -13.20 -0.11 -7.26
C TRP A 104 -13.68 -1.51 -7.66
N LYS A 105 -14.36 -2.22 -6.75
CA LYS A 105 -14.96 -3.54 -6.98
C LYS A 105 -16.41 -3.51 -6.53
#